data_AF-E4XEC2-F1
#
_entry.id   AF-E4XEC2-F1
#
_cell.length_a   1.000
_cell.length_b   1.000
_cell.length_c   1.000
_cell.angle_alpha   90.00
_cell.angle_beta   90.00
_cell.angle_gamma   90.00
#
_symmetry.space_group_name_H-M   'P 1'
#
loop_
_entity.id
_entity.type
_entity.pdbx_description
1 polymer ?
#
loop_
_entity_poly.entity_id
_entity_poly.type
_entity_poly.pdbx_seq_one_letter_code
_entity_poly.pdbx_strand_id
1 'polypeptide(L)'
;MILTAKQLRKFTSLRWLHPHSLSGVVVFLLGLSITISSIFGNFYLVNSNILQIYLLACALNCIFGASILQGPPDVQLGFKYGICLQLCLCYICFRLRPEQLHFSWKLVELAYFDKAVAIALLMMVVYTIIGGVKTLITGKDLFGNKTERKMAGILLLGGFGILLMSLYPLQLAFEGENWLKCVTKVYPYQRQGFSGYVYVPTTWAISMIFFAVTLQVRKIITVNQLVFCGIGSVIGILIFTVIMQEYHIPFISTQKLFITCGQSEESSWSSWANEALDFSAGAQKLWGMILGRPLSYPIWYKSEL
;
A
#
# COMPACT_ATOMS: atom_id res chain seq x y z
N MET A 1 14.25 2.25 19.52
CA MET A 1 14.14 3.70 19.81
C MET A 1 14.23 3.91 21.31
N ILE A 2 15.24 4.64 21.81
CA ILE A 2 15.35 4.97 23.24
C ILE A 2 14.73 6.36 23.45
N LEU A 3 13.70 6.45 24.29
CA LEU A 3 13.04 7.71 24.64
C LEU A 3 13.63 8.27 25.93
N THR A 4 13.89 9.58 25.98
CA THR A 4 14.21 10.27 27.24
C THR A 4 13.01 10.27 28.19
N ALA A 5 13.24 10.44 29.50
CA ALA A 5 12.17 10.48 30.50
C ALA A 5 11.06 11.52 30.16
N LYS A 6 11.45 12.69 29.63
CA LYS A 6 10.51 13.72 29.18
C LYS A 6 9.66 13.27 28.00
N GLN A 7 10.26 12.58 27.03
CA GLN A 7 9.55 12.03 25.87
C GLN A 7 8.63 10.89 26.28
N LEU A 8 9.07 10.02 27.20
CA LEU A 8 8.26 8.94 27.76
C LEU A 8 7.02 9.48 28.47
N ARG A 9 7.16 10.50 29.33
CA ARG A 9 6.01 11.15 30.00
C ARG A 9 4.99 11.71 29.00
N LYS A 10 5.45 12.30 27.89
CA LYS A 10 4.55 12.76 26.83
C LYS A 10 3.87 11.60 26.09
N PHE A 11 4.62 10.54 25.80
CA PHE A 11 4.09 9.35 25.15
C PHE A 11 3.01 8.66 26.00
N THR A 12 3.22 8.54 27.31
CA THR A 12 2.23 7.97 28.23
C THR A 12 0.99 8.85 28.39
N SER A 13 1.08 10.16 28.09
CA SER A 13 -0.06 11.08 28.15
C SER A 13 -0.97 11.05 26.91
N LEU A 14 -0.65 10.24 25.90
CA LEU A 14 -1.50 10.05 24.73
C LEU A 14 -2.84 9.40 25.13
N ARG A 15 -3.93 9.83 24.51
CA ARG A 15 -5.29 9.29 24.76
C ARG A 15 -5.50 7.97 24.01
N TRP A 16 -4.92 6.89 24.51
CA TRP A 16 -4.95 5.56 23.87
C TRP A 16 -6.35 4.96 23.71
N LEU A 17 -7.32 5.37 24.54
CA LEU A 17 -8.70 4.88 24.50
C LEU A 17 -9.62 5.63 23.51
N HIS A 18 -9.08 6.59 22.75
CA HIS A 18 -9.84 7.26 21.70
C HIS A 18 -10.15 6.28 20.54
N PRO A 19 -11.33 6.33 19.88
CA PRO A 19 -11.69 5.40 18.79
C PRO A 19 -10.65 5.30 17.67
N HIS A 20 -10.05 6.42 17.27
CA HIS A 20 -8.92 6.46 16.35
C HIS A 20 -7.69 5.69 16.86
N SER A 21 -7.34 5.84 18.14
CA SER A 21 -6.19 5.15 18.73
C SER A 21 -6.42 3.64 18.86
N LEU A 22 -7.63 3.23 19.25
CA LEU A 22 -7.99 1.81 19.33
C LEU A 22 -7.96 1.14 17.95
N SER A 23 -8.60 1.75 16.94
CA SER A 23 -8.54 1.25 15.57
C SER A 23 -7.12 1.24 15.02
N GLY A 24 -6.31 2.28 15.30
CA GLY A 24 -4.90 2.33 14.94
C GLY A 24 -4.05 1.20 15.55
N VAL A 25 -4.29 0.83 16.82
CA VAL A 25 -3.61 -0.32 17.46
C VAL A 25 -3.99 -1.62 16.78
N VAL A 26 -5.27 -1.82 16.44
CA VAL A 26 -5.73 -3.02 15.71
C VAL A 26 -5.10 -3.07 14.32
N VAL A 27 -5.08 -1.95 13.59
CA VAL A 27 -4.39 -1.84 12.29
C VAL A 27 -2.92 -2.20 12.41
N PHE A 28 -2.25 -1.70 13.44
CA PHE A 28 -0.84 -1.98 13.67
C PHE A 28 -0.59 -3.48 13.92
N LEU A 29 -1.30 -4.07 14.88
CA LEU A 29 -1.08 -5.46 15.29
C LEU A 29 -1.48 -6.45 14.20
N LEU A 30 -2.66 -6.29 13.59
CA LEU A 30 -3.13 -7.19 12.54
C LEU A 30 -2.34 -6.99 11.25
N GLY A 31 -2.07 -5.74 10.85
CA GLY A 31 -1.27 -5.45 9.66
C GLY A 31 0.15 -6.02 9.76
N LEU A 32 0.80 -5.87 10.93
CA LEU A 32 2.11 -6.46 11.18
C LEU A 32 2.04 -7.99 11.17
N SER A 33 1.05 -8.59 11.82
CA SER A 33 0.90 -10.06 11.88
C SER A 33 0.68 -10.66 10.49
N ILE A 34 -0.21 -10.06 9.68
CA ILE A 34 -0.45 -10.48 8.29
C ILE A 34 0.84 -10.32 7.47
N THR A 35 1.51 -9.17 7.57
CA THR A 35 2.75 -8.89 6.83
C THR A 35 3.86 -9.88 7.17
N ILE A 36 4.07 -10.16 8.47
CA ILE A 36 5.05 -11.15 8.93
C ILE A 36 4.69 -12.55 8.44
N SER A 37 3.42 -12.94 8.57
CA SER A 37 2.94 -14.24 8.08
C SER A 37 3.21 -14.39 6.59
N SER A 38 2.91 -13.37 5.78
CA SER A 38 3.21 -13.34 4.35
C SER A 38 4.71 -13.40 4.07
N ILE A 39 5.55 -12.65 4.80
CA ILE A 39 7.02 -12.73 4.70
C ILE A 39 7.55 -14.15 4.91
N PHE A 40 6.90 -14.95 5.75
CA PHE A 40 7.24 -16.36 5.97
C PHE A 40 6.55 -17.33 5.01
N GLY A 41 5.83 -16.83 4.00
CA GLY A 41 5.10 -17.65 3.03
C GLY A 41 3.82 -18.28 3.60
N ASN A 42 3.40 -17.89 4.81
CA ASN A 42 2.15 -18.34 5.41
C ASN A 42 1.02 -17.35 5.11
N PHE A 43 0.06 -17.78 4.30
CA PHE A 43 -1.07 -16.94 3.88
C PHE A 43 -2.37 -17.23 4.61
N TYR A 44 -2.34 -18.04 5.69
CA TYR A 44 -3.51 -18.35 6.48
C TYR A 44 -4.25 -17.10 6.95
N LEU A 45 -3.52 -16.09 7.46
CA LEU A 45 -4.14 -14.86 7.94
C LEU A 45 -4.80 -14.04 6.83
N VAL A 46 -4.16 -13.93 5.65
CA VAL A 46 -4.72 -13.29 4.45
C VAL A 46 -6.01 -13.98 3.99
N ASN A 47 -6.04 -15.30 4.12
CA ASN A 47 -7.13 -16.17 3.70
C ASN A 47 -8.25 -16.32 4.74
N SER A 48 -8.15 -15.63 5.88
CA SER A 48 -9.09 -15.71 7.00
C SER A 48 -9.89 -14.42 7.21
N ASN A 49 -10.90 -14.47 8.07
CA ASN A 49 -11.68 -13.29 8.48
C ASN A 49 -10.83 -12.19 9.14
N ILE A 50 -9.59 -12.48 9.55
CA ILE A 50 -8.65 -11.51 10.09
C ILE A 50 -8.36 -10.40 9.06
N LEU A 51 -8.30 -10.74 7.76
CA LEU A 51 -8.16 -9.73 6.70
C LEU A 51 -9.32 -8.74 6.71
N GLN A 52 -10.57 -9.21 6.87
CA GLN A 52 -11.74 -8.33 6.92
C GLN A 52 -11.72 -7.41 8.14
N ILE A 53 -11.35 -7.95 9.31
CA ILE A 53 -11.22 -7.17 10.55
C ILE A 53 -10.14 -6.10 10.38
N TYR A 54 -9.02 -6.44 9.77
CA TYR A 54 -7.94 -5.50 9.45
C TYR A 54 -8.43 -4.37 8.54
N LEU A 55 -9.11 -4.71 7.44
CA LEU A 55 -9.63 -3.72 6.48
C LEU A 55 -10.68 -2.79 7.12
N LEU A 56 -11.59 -3.34 7.92
CA LEU A 56 -12.56 -2.55 8.68
C LEU A 56 -11.85 -1.60 9.67
N ALA A 57 -10.85 -2.11 10.40
CA ALA A 57 -10.06 -1.29 11.32
C ALA A 57 -9.33 -0.17 10.58
N CYS A 58 -8.78 -0.44 9.39
CA CYS A 58 -8.18 0.57 8.52
C CYS A 58 -9.17 1.66 8.13
N ALA A 59 -10.37 1.27 7.67
CA ALA A 59 -11.41 2.23 7.29
C ALA A 59 -11.86 3.09 8.49
N LEU A 60 -12.10 2.48 9.65
CA LEU A 60 -12.47 3.19 10.87
C LEU A 60 -11.34 4.11 11.35
N ASN A 61 -10.09 3.67 11.30
CA ASN A 61 -8.93 4.48 11.66
C ASN A 61 -8.84 5.74 10.79
N CYS A 62 -9.09 5.60 9.48
CA CYS A 62 -9.17 6.71 8.53
C CYS A 62 -10.31 7.68 8.84
N ILE A 63 -11.53 7.17 9.08
CA ILE A 63 -12.72 7.98 9.39
C ILE A 63 -12.52 8.75 10.69
N PHE A 64 -12.10 8.07 11.76
CA PHE A 64 -11.85 8.72 13.05
C PHE A 64 -10.62 9.63 13.01
N GLY A 65 -9.63 9.33 12.15
CA GLY A 65 -8.47 10.19 11.93
C GLY A 65 -8.87 11.50 11.24
N ALA A 66 -9.75 11.43 10.24
CA ALA A 66 -10.28 12.60 9.54
C ALA A 66 -11.06 13.53 10.48
N SER A 67 -11.84 12.99 11.42
CA SER A 67 -12.66 13.79 12.34
C SER A 67 -11.85 14.53 13.40
N ILE A 68 -10.65 14.06 13.74
CA ILE A 68 -9.77 14.69 14.72
C ILE A 68 -8.57 15.40 14.09
N LEU A 69 -8.55 15.53 12.77
CA LEU A 69 -7.44 16.10 12.04
C LEU A 69 -7.25 17.57 12.41
N GLN A 70 -6.13 17.86 13.07
CA GLN A 70 -5.74 19.20 13.51
C GLN A 70 -4.26 19.42 13.23
N GLY A 71 -3.85 20.67 12.99
CA GLY A 71 -2.45 21.03 12.75
C GLY A 71 -2.27 22.13 11.72
N PRO A 72 -1.03 22.44 11.32
CA PRO A 72 -0.76 23.37 10.22
C PRO A 72 -1.39 22.89 8.90
N PRO A 73 -1.76 23.81 7.97
CA PRO A 73 -2.42 23.45 6.71
C PRO A 73 -1.70 22.36 5.91
N ASP A 74 -0.37 22.42 5.83
CA ASP A 74 0.44 21.45 5.07
C ASP A 74 0.37 20.05 5.68
N VAL A 75 0.38 19.98 7.02
CA VAL A 75 0.22 18.71 7.75
C VAL A 75 -1.19 18.17 7.53
N GLN A 76 -2.22 19.01 7.66
CA GLN A 76 -3.60 18.57 7.41
C GLN A 76 -3.77 18.05 5.98
N LEU A 77 -3.21 18.72 4.98
CA LEU A 77 -3.26 18.26 3.61
C LEU A 77 -2.59 16.90 3.44
N GLY A 78 -1.38 16.73 3.97
CA GLY A 78 -0.67 15.44 3.93
C GLY A 78 -1.48 14.30 4.53
N PHE A 79 -2.12 14.53 5.69
CA PHE A 79 -3.02 13.56 6.30
C PHE A 79 -4.29 13.29 5.49
N LYS A 80 -4.91 14.30 4.88
CA LYS A 80 -6.09 14.11 4.01
C LYS A 80 -5.76 13.23 2.80
N TYR A 81 -4.62 13.50 2.15
CA TYR A 81 -4.12 12.67 1.04
C TYR A 81 -3.82 11.24 1.52
N GLY A 82 -3.18 11.12 2.68
CA GLY A 82 -2.92 9.86 3.34
C GLY A 82 -4.14 9.00 3.60
N ILE A 83 -5.16 9.62 4.20
CA ILE A 83 -6.45 9.00 4.50
C ILE A 83 -7.12 8.55 3.21
N CYS A 84 -7.14 9.41 2.18
CA CYS A 84 -7.70 9.07 0.87
C CYS A 84 -6.99 7.87 0.24
N LEU A 85 -5.65 7.90 0.21
CA LEU A 85 -4.84 6.81 -0.32
C LEU A 85 -5.06 5.51 0.46
N GLN A 86 -5.03 5.56 1.79
CA GLN A 86 -5.25 4.38 2.63
C GLN A 86 -6.65 3.78 2.43
N LEU A 87 -7.69 4.60 2.30
CA LEU A 87 -9.04 4.14 1.98
C LEU A 87 -9.11 3.50 0.59
N CYS A 88 -8.46 4.10 -0.41
CA CYS A 88 -8.38 3.52 -1.75
C CYS A 88 -7.71 2.14 -1.73
N LEU A 89 -6.53 2.02 -1.10
CA LEU A 89 -5.81 0.75 -0.98
C LEU A 89 -6.59 -0.29 -0.16
N CYS A 90 -7.27 0.13 0.90
CA CYS A 90 -8.15 -0.73 1.68
C CYS A 90 -9.31 -1.27 0.84
N TYR A 91 -9.93 -0.41 0.03
CA TYR A 91 -10.99 -0.82 -0.89
C TYR A 91 -10.49 -1.81 -1.94
N ILE A 92 -9.34 -1.55 -2.54
CA ILE A 92 -8.76 -2.43 -3.57
C ILE A 92 -8.41 -3.79 -2.97
N CYS A 93 -7.82 -3.82 -1.78
CA CYS A 93 -7.56 -5.06 -1.06
C CYS A 93 -8.85 -5.82 -0.74
N PHE A 94 -9.92 -5.12 -0.35
CA PHE A 94 -11.24 -5.72 -0.19
C PHE A 94 -11.75 -6.33 -1.51
N ARG A 95 -11.61 -5.64 -2.65
CA ARG A 95 -12.08 -6.16 -3.94
C ARG A 95 -11.30 -7.40 -4.37
N LEU A 96 -9.99 -7.42 -4.15
CA LEU A 96 -9.09 -8.53 -4.48
C LEU A 96 -9.00 -9.59 -3.37
N ARG A 97 -9.92 -9.60 -2.40
CA ARG A 97 -9.92 -10.59 -1.32
C ARG A 97 -10.15 -12.02 -1.86
N PRO A 98 -9.73 -13.05 -1.11
CA PRO A 98 -10.08 -14.44 -1.38
C PRO A 98 -11.58 -14.67 -1.51
N GLU A 99 -12.01 -15.44 -2.52
CA GLU A 99 -13.44 -15.73 -2.80
C GLU A 99 -14.17 -16.37 -1.62
N GLN A 100 -13.46 -17.18 -0.83
CA GLN A 100 -13.97 -17.80 0.40
C GLN A 100 -14.37 -16.78 1.47
N LEU A 101 -13.84 -15.55 1.42
CA LEU A 101 -14.22 -14.43 2.27
C LEU A 101 -15.40 -13.66 1.64
N HIS A 102 -16.43 -14.40 1.24
CA HIS A 102 -17.58 -13.86 0.54
C HIS A 102 -18.31 -12.86 1.44
N PHE A 103 -18.76 -11.76 0.84
CA PHE A 103 -19.46 -10.71 1.55
C PHE A 103 -20.78 -10.45 0.84
N SER A 104 -21.89 -10.81 1.48
CA SER A 104 -23.24 -10.77 0.90
C SER A 104 -23.95 -9.46 1.24
N TRP A 105 -23.35 -8.31 0.91
CA TRP A 105 -24.05 -7.02 1.03
C TRP A 105 -24.44 -6.53 -0.36
N LYS A 106 -25.71 -6.75 -0.74
CA LYS A 106 -26.30 -6.32 -2.01
C LYS A 106 -26.87 -4.89 -1.99
N LEU A 107 -26.62 -4.12 -0.93
CA LEU A 107 -27.28 -2.83 -0.70
C LEU A 107 -26.75 -1.69 -1.58
N VAL A 108 -25.52 -1.79 -2.09
CA VAL A 108 -24.93 -0.77 -2.98
C VAL A 108 -24.13 -1.44 -4.08
N GLU A 109 -24.33 -0.99 -5.33
CA GLU A 109 -23.52 -1.43 -6.46
C GLU A 109 -22.07 -0.97 -6.28
N LEU A 110 -21.15 -1.92 -6.11
CA LEU A 110 -19.73 -1.64 -5.90
C LEU A 110 -19.06 -0.95 -7.10
N ALA A 111 -19.67 -1.02 -8.29
CA ALA A 111 -19.19 -0.37 -9.50
C ALA A 111 -19.03 1.16 -9.36
N TYR A 112 -19.88 1.82 -8.56
CA TYR A 112 -19.74 3.25 -8.28
C TYR A 112 -18.47 3.54 -7.46
N PHE A 113 -18.15 2.68 -6.49
CA PHE A 113 -16.94 2.79 -5.68
C PHE A 113 -15.68 2.49 -6.49
N ASP A 114 -15.72 1.51 -7.41
CA ASP A 114 -14.60 1.21 -8.32
C ASP A 114 -14.18 2.48 -9.09
N LYS A 115 -15.15 3.19 -9.68
CA LYS A 115 -14.93 4.46 -10.39
C LYS A 115 -14.45 5.57 -9.47
N ALA A 116 -15.08 5.73 -8.30
CA ALA A 116 -14.70 6.77 -7.35
C ALA A 116 -13.25 6.60 -6.86
N VAL A 117 -12.83 5.36 -6.58
CA VAL A 117 -11.46 5.04 -6.16
C VAL A 117 -10.45 5.30 -7.29
N ALA A 118 -10.77 4.91 -8.52
CA ALA A 118 -9.92 5.21 -9.68
C ALA A 118 -9.74 6.71 -9.89
N ILE A 119 -10.82 7.49 -9.81
CA ILE A 119 -10.78 8.97 -9.92
C ILE A 119 -9.95 9.56 -8.77
N ALA A 120 -10.17 9.12 -7.54
CA ALA A 120 -9.43 9.63 -6.38
C ALA A 120 -7.91 9.41 -6.53
N LEU A 121 -7.50 8.22 -6.97
CA LEU A 121 -6.09 7.91 -7.23
C LEU A 121 -5.51 8.75 -8.36
N LEU A 122 -6.21 8.88 -9.49
CA LEU A 122 -5.78 9.74 -10.59
C LEU A 122 -5.64 11.20 -10.17
N MET A 123 -6.58 11.72 -9.39
CA MET A 123 -6.49 13.08 -8.85
C MET A 123 -5.26 13.23 -7.96
N MET A 124 -4.97 12.26 -7.09
CA MET A 124 -3.75 12.28 -6.27
C MET A 124 -2.47 12.24 -7.13
N VAL A 125 -2.43 11.45 -8.20
CA VAL A 125 -1.32 11.44 -9.17
C VAL A 125 -1.14 12.82 -9.80
N VAL A 126 -2.23 13.42 -10.30
CA VAL A 126 -2.20 14.74 -10.94
C VAL A 126 -1.69 15.80 -9.95
N TYR A 127 -2.22 15.84 -8.73
CA TYR A 127 -1.79 16.80 -7.72
C TYR A 127 -0.33 16.64 -7.32
N THR A 128 0.14 15.40 -7.14
CA THR A 128 1.54 15.13 -6.76
C THR A 128 2.51 15.46 -7.89
N ILE A 129 2.17 15.13 -9.14
CA ILE A 129 2.99 15.47 -10.32
C ILE A 129 3.03 16.98 -10.53
N ILE A 130 1.88 17.66 -10.58
CA ILE A 130 1.82 19.12 -10.77
C ILE A 130 2.55 19.82 -9.63
N GLY A 131 2.35 19.38 -8.37
CA GLY A 131 3.05 19.94 -7.23
C GLY A 131 4.57 19.74 -7.31
N GLY A 132 5.01 18.57 -7.74
CA GLY A 132 6.42 18.26 -7.97
C GLY A 132 7.04 19.14 -9.06
N VAL A 133 6.41 19.22 -10.24
CA VAL A 133 6.87 20.05 -11.36
C VAL A 133 6.91 21.53 -10.98
N LYS A 134 5.85 22.05 -10.33
CA LYS A 134 5.80 23.43 -9.86
C LYS A 134 6.93 23.72 -8.87
N THR A 135 7.18 22.82 -7.92
CA THR A 135 8.26 22.96 -6.92
C THR A 135 9.63 22.94 -7.60
N LEU A 136 9.82 22.11 -8.63
CA LEU A 136 11.06 22.02 -9.38
C LEU A 136 11.37 23.33 -10.14
N ILE A 137 10.36 23.89 -10.83
CA ILE A 137 10.50 25.09 -11.66
C ILE A 137 10.62 26.35 -10.79
N THR A 138 9.70 26.52 -9.83
CA THR A 138 9.51 27.79 -9.11
C THR A 138 10.16 27.82 -7.73
N GLY A 139 10.54 26.66 -7.17
CA GLY A 139 10.97 26.56 -5.78
C GLY A 139 9.84 26.81 -4.76
N LYS A 140 8.58 26.75 -5.22
CA LYS A 140 7.38 26.96 -4.40
C LYS A 140 6.43 25.78 -4.52
N ASP A 141 5.75 25.44 -3.43
CA ASP A 141 4.72 24.41 -3.40
C ASP A 141 3.43 24.83 -4.14
N LEU A 142 2.40 23.98 -4.11
CA LEU A 142 1.09 24.27 -4.69
C LEU A 142 0.42 25.54 -4.09
N PHE A 143 0.74 25.91 -2.85
CA PHE A 143 0.19 27.08 -2.15
C PHE A 143 1.05 28.34 -2.29
N GLY A 144 2.23 28.24 -2.91
CA GLY A 144 3.14 29.36 -3.11
C GLY A 144 4.19 29.53 -2.00
N ASN A 145 4.27 28.60 -1.05
CA ASN A 145 5.27 28.62 0.01
C ASN A 145 6.62 28.14 -0.53
N LYS A 146 7.69 28.81 -0.11
CA LYS A 146 9.06 28.43 -0.46
C LYS A 146 9.35 27.03 0.06
N THR A 147 9.71 26.12 -0.84
CA THR A 147 9.92 24.71 -0.53
C THR A 147 11.25 24.25 -1.12
N GLU A 148 11.94 23.34 -0.42
CA GLU A 148 13.19 22.78 -0.92
C GLU A 148 12.95 21.98 -2.21
N ARG A 149 13.82 22.16 -3.21
CA ARG A 149 13.74 21.41 -4.48
C ARG A 149 13.79 19.89 -4.29
N LYS A 150 14.39 19.40 -3.19
CA LYS A 150 14.39 17.98 -2.84
C LYS A 150 12.98 17.42 -2.67
N MET A 151 12.04 18.24 -2.19
CA MET A 151 10.63 17.83 -2.04
C MET A 151 9.97 17.60 -3.39
N ALA A 152 10.42 18.26 -4.46
CA ALA A 152 9.92 17.99 -5.82
C ALA A 152 10.19 16.53 -6.22
N GLY A 153 11.39 16.02 -5.94
CA GLY A 153 11.74 14.62 -6.21
C GLY A 153 10.87 13.64 -5.44
N ILE A 154 10.57 13.94 -4.17
CA ILE A 154 9.68 13.12 -3.33
C ILE A 154 8.26 13.11 -3.90
N LEU A 155 7.72 14.27 -4.28
CA LEU A 155 6.39 14.38 -4.86
C LEU A 155 6.27 13.65 -6.20
N LEU A 156 7.27 13.78 -7.07
CA LEU A 156 7.29 13.09 -8.36
C LEU A 156 7.41 11.58 -8.19
N LEU A 157 8.31 11.11 -7.33
CA LEU A 157 8.49 9.68 -7.05
C LEU A 157 7.23 9.09 -6.40
N GLY A 158 6.63 9.79 -5.43
CA GLY A 158 5.38 9.40 -4.80
C GLY A 158 4.22 9.36 -5.79
N GLY A 159 4.10 10.36 -6.66
CA GLY A 159 3.08 10.40 -7.71
C GLY A 159 3.22 9.26 -8.71
N PHE A 160 4.46 8.93 -9.10
CA PHE A 160 4.74 7.76 -9.94
C PHE A 160 4.37 6.46 -9.22
N GLY A 161 4.69 6.31 -7.94
CA GLY A 161 4.29 5.15 -7.14
C GLY A 161 2.77 5.00 -7.06
N ILE A 162 2.02 6.09 -6.84
CA ILE A 162 0.55 6.07 -6.82
C ILE A 162 0.00 5.71 -8.21
N LEU A 163 0.60 6.22 -9.29
CA LEU A 163 0.21 5.89 -10.66
C LEU A 163 0.36 4.38 -10.95
N LEU A 164 1.49 3.79 -10.55
CA LEU A 164 1.69 2.34 -10.67
C LEU A 164 0.63 1.57 -9.88
N MET A 165 0.30 2.01 -8.67
CA MET A 165 -0.74 1.39 -7.83
C MET A 165 -2.16 1.64 -8.33
N SER A 166 -2.39 2.64 -9.19
CA SER A 166 -3.69 2.98 -9.74
C SER A 166 -4.09 2.17 -10.96
N LEU A 167 -3.17 1.43 -11.58
CA LEU A 167 -3.46 0.64 -12.78
C LEU A 167 -4.57 -0.40 -12.52
N TYR A 168 -4.52 -1.12 -11.40
CA TYR A 168 -5.57 -2.07 -11.03
C TYR A 168 -6.93 -1.44 -10.76
N PRO A 169 -7.02 -0.37 -9.96
CA PRO A 169 -8.23 0.43 -9.83
C PRO A 169 -8.81 0.89 -11.16
N LEU A 170 -7.96 1.31 -12.10
CA LEU A 170 -8.40 1.74 -13.43
C LEU A 170 -8.95 0.55 -14.21
N GLN A 171 -8.24 -0.57 -14.27
CA GLN A 171 -8.75 -1.79 -14.92
C GLN A 171 -10.09 -2.24 -14.31
N LEU A 172 -10.19 -2.26 -12.98
CA LEU A 172 -11.43 -2.61 -12.29
C LEU A 172 -12.57 -1.61 -12.59
N ALA A 173 -12.28 -0.31 -12.68
CA ALA A 173 -13.27 0.71 -13.00
C ALA A 173 -13.78 0.63 -14.45
N PHE A 174 -12.93 0.21 -15.39
CA PHE A 174 -13.27 0.09 -16.82
C PHE A 174 -13.87 -1.27 -17.17
N GLU A 175 -13.26 -2.36 -16.73
CA GLU A 175 -13.63 -3.74 -17.08
C GLU A 175 -14.61 -4.39 -16.08
N GLY A 176 -14.72 -3.82 -14.88
CA GLY A 176 -15.71 -4.19 -13.87
C GLY A 176 -15.54 -5.60 -13.29
N GLU A 177 -16.67 -6.19 -12.88
CA GLU A 177 -16.74 -7.49 -12.21
C GLU A 177 -16.23 -8.65 -13.07
N ASN A 178 -16.30 -8.55 -14.40
CA ASN A 178 -15.84 -9.62 -15.29
C ASN A 178 -14.32 -9.77 -15.23
N TRP A 179 -13.60 -8.65 -15.23
CA TRP A 179 -12.17 -8.64 -15.01
C TRP A 179 -11.82 -9.15 -13.62
N LEU A 180 -12.52 -8.69 -12.59
CA LEU A 180 -12.26 -9.15 -11.22
C LEU A 180 -12.43 -10.67 -11.09
N LYS A 181 -13.51 -11.24 -11.62
CA LYS A 181 -13.74 -12.70 -11.64
C LYS A 181 -12.67 -13.46 -12.41
N CYS A 182 -12.19 -12.90 -13.52
CA CYS A 182 -11.10 -13.49 -14.28
C CYS A 182 -9.80 -13.48 -13.46
N VAL A 183 -9.44 -12.35 -12.85
CA VAL A 183 -8.25 -12.24 -11.99
C VAL A 183 -8.32 -13.21 -10.82
N THR A 184 -9.46 -13.30 -10.14
CA THR A 184 -9.62 -14.19 -8.99
C THR A 184 -9.54 -15.67 -9.36
N LYS A 185 -10.02 -16.04 -10.55
CA LYS A 185 -10.04 -17.42 -11.04
C LYS A 185 -8.75 -17.86 -11.73
N VAL A 186 -8.20 -17.03 -12.61
CA VAL A 186 -7.05 -17.37 -13.48
C VAL A 186 -5.73 -17.05 -12.80
N TYR A 187 -5.68 -16.02 -11.94
CA TYR A 187 -4.46 -15.54 -11.30
C TYR A 187 -4.55 -15.58 -9.76
N PRO A 188 -4.81 -16.76 -9.14
CA PRO A 188 -5.01 -16.86 -7.69
C PRO A 188 -3.76 -16.46 -6.89
N TYR A 189 -2.56 -16.80 -7.38
CA TYR A 189 -1.29 -16.45 -6.75
C TYR A 189 -0.98 -14.95 -6.83
N GLN A 190 -1.30 -14.31 -7.96
CA GLN A 190 -1.20 -12.85 -8.12
C GLN A 190 -2.09 -12.14 -7.09
N ARG A 191 -3.34 -12.60 -6.94
CA ARG A 191 -4.30 -12.06 -5.96
C ARG A 191 -3.79 -12.19 -4.53
N GLN A 192 -3.25 -13.36 -4.19
CA GLN A 192 -2.65 -13.62 -2.89
C GLN A 192 -1.43 -12.71 -2.65
N GLY A 193 -0.61 -12.51 -3.69
CA GLY A 193 0.51 -11.58 -3.68
C GLY A 193 0.08 -10.15 -3.40
N PHE A 194 -0.96 -9.67 -4.07
CA PHE A 194 -1.52 -8.34 -3.85
C PHE A 194 -1.95 -8.10 -2.41
N SER A 195 -2.72 -9.03 -1.83
CA SER A 195 -3.21 -8.84 -0.48
C SER A 195 -2.08 -8.98 0.55
N GLY A 196 -1.24 -10.01 0.43
CA GLY A 196 -0.22 -10.35 1.43
C GLY A 196 1.06 -9.50 1.38
N TYR A 197 1.51 -9.09 0.19
CA TYR A 197 2.81 -8.42 0.02
C TYR A 197 2.73 -6.98 -0.45
N VAL A 198 1.58 -6.55 -1.00
CA VAL A 198 1.41 -5.19 -1.53
C VAL A 198 0.46 -4.36 -0.67
N TYR A 199 -0.85 -4.65 -0.70
CA TYR A 199 -1.85 -3.74 -0.14
C TYR A 199 -1.88 -3.72 1.38
N VAL A 200 -1.84 -4.88 2.06
CA VAL A 200 -1.77 -4.91 3.53
C VAL A 200 -0.47 -4.26 4.03
N PRO A 201 0.73 -4.63 3.53
CA PRO A 201 1.96 -3.97 3.95
C PRO A 201 1.96 -2.47 3.66
N THR A 202 1.45 -2.03 2.51
CA THR A 202 1.42 -0.60 2.15
C THR A 202 0.45 0.20 3.02
N THR A 203 -0.75 -0.33 3.29
CA THR A 203 -1.73 0.35 4.17
C THR A 203 -1.25 0.41 5.61
N TRP A 204 -0.59 -0.64 6.10
CA TRP A 204 0.08 -0.66 7.39
C TRP A 204 1.24 0.35 7.44
N ALA A 205 2.08 0.38 6.41
CA ALA A 205 3.19 1.33 6.26
C ALA A 205 2.73 2.78 6.34
N ILE A 206 1.67 3.13 5.60
CA ILE A 206 1.06 4.46 5.61
C ILE A 206 0.61 4.83 7.02
N SER A 207 -0.08 3.92 7.71
CA SER A 207 -0.53 4.14 9.09
C SER A 207 0.64 4.43 10.03
N MET A 208 1.74 3.68 9.89
CA MET A 208 2.95 3.85 10.69
C MET A 208 3.64 5.17 10.42
N ILE A 209 3.74 5.59 9.17
CA ILE A 209 4.30 6.89 8.80
C ILE A 209 3.47 8.01 9.42
N PHE A 210 2.14 7.98 9.31
CA PHE A 210 1.28 9.02 9.91
C PHE A 210 1.32 9.03 11.43
N PHE A 211 1.41 7.86 12.06
CA PHE A 211 1.62 7.80 13.50
C PHE A 211 2.96 8.43 13.89
N ALA A 212 4.04 8.10 13.18
CA ALA A 212 5.36 8.66 13.44
C ALA A 212 5.39 10.20 13.21
N VAL A 213 4.76 10.70 12.15
CA VAL A 213 4.57 12.14 11.91
C VAL A 213 3.80 12.78 13.07
N THR A 214 2.73 12.14 13.56
CA THR A 214 1.97 12.64 14.72
C THR A 214 2.85 12.76 15.96
N LEU A 215 3.70 11.76 16.22
CA LEU A 215 4.66 11.81 17.34
C LEU A 215 5.68 12.94 17.16
N GLN A 216 6.13 13.19 15.93
CA GLN A 216 7.06 14.28 15.62
C GLN A 216 6.41 15.65 15.81
N VAL A 217 5.19 15.86 15.31
CA VAL A 217 4.44 17.12 15.45
C VAL A 217 4.17 17.44 16.94
N ARG A 218 3.90 16.41 17.75
CA ARG A 218 3.75 16.54 19.21
C ARG A 218 5.08 16.71 19.97
N LYS A 219 6.21 16.78 19.26
CA LYS A 219 7.57 16.89 19.81
C LYS A 219 7.86 15.77 20.82
N ILE A 220 7.41 14.55 20.50
CA ILE A 220 7.71 13.31 21.25
C ILE A 220 8.95 12.66 20.66
N ILE A 221 9.07 12.60 19.34
CA ILE A 221 10.27 12.12 18.65
C ILE A 221 10.94 13.25 17.85
N THR A 222 12.23 13.09 17.58
CA THR A 222 13.02 14.01 16.73
C THR A 222 12.85 13.66 15.25
N VAL A 223 13.24 14.58 14.37
CA VAL A 223 13.25 14.35 12.91
C VAL A 223 14.13 13.16 12.54
N ASN A 224 15.31 13.02 13.14
CA ASN A 224 16.20 11.89 12.89
C ASN A 224 15.56 10.55 13.30
N GLN A 225 14.85 10.52 14.44
CA GLN A 225 14.12 9.33 14.87
C GLN A 225 12.97 8.99 13.91
N LEU A 226 12.24 9.98 13.41
CA LEU A 226 11.20 9.79 12.39
C LEU A 226 11.79 9.17 11.10
N VAL A 227 12.90 9.72 10.60
CA VAL A 227 13.53 9.27 9.35
C VAL A 227 14.07 7.84 9.48
N PHE A 228 14.91 7.57 10.48
CA PHE A 228 15.59 6.27 10.59
C PHE A 228 14.69 5.17 11.19
N CYS A 229 13.97 5.44 12.27
CA CYS A 229 13.18 4.43 12.99
C CYS A 229 11.73 4.34 12.51
N GLY A 230 11.23 5.33 11.78
CA GLY A 230 9.88 5.33 11.21
C GLY A 230 9.91 4.97 9.73
N ILE A 231 10.34 5.93 8.91
CA ILE A 231 10.26 5.83 7.45
C ILE A 231 11.22 4.74 6.93
N GLY A 232 12.48 4.74 7.40
CA GLY A 232 13.50 3.79 6.95
C GLY A 232 13.12 2.33 7.20
N SER A 233 12.64 2.00 8.39
CA SER A 233 12.19 0.63 8.71
C SER A 233 10.97 0.21 7.91
N VAL A 234 10.03 1.14 7.67
CA VAL A 234 8.84 0.87 6.87
C VAL A 234 9.21 0.57 5.42
N ILE A 235 10.09 1.38 4.82
CA ILE A 235 10.60 1.14 3.46
C ILE A 235 11.35 -0.19 3.40
N GLY A 236 12.19 -0.49 4.39
CA GLY A 236 12.89 -1.77 4.48
C GLY A 236 11.95 -2.96 4.48
N ILE A 237 10.84 -2.89 5.24
CA ILE A 237 9.81 -3.93 5.27
C ILE A 237 9.13 -4.06 3.90
N LEU A 238 8.77 -2.96 3.24
CA LEU A 238 8.14 -3.00 1.91
C LEU A 238 9.05 -3.59 0.82
N ILE A 239 10.34 -3.25 0.85
CA ILE A 239 11.33 -3.87 -0.05
C ILE A 239 11.43 -5.36 0.26
N PHE A 240 11.43 -5.72 1.55
CA PHE A 240 11.49 -7.11 1.97
C PHE A 240 10.25 -7.92 1.59
N THR A 241 9.05 -7.33 1.61
CA THR A 241 7.82 -8.02 1.15
C THR A 241 7.87 -8.31 -0.34
N VAL A 242 8.34 -7.37 -1.17
CA VAL A 242 8.54 -7.58 -2.62
C VAL A 242 9.55 -8.70 -2.88
N ILE A 243 10.65 -8.69 -2.13
CA ILE A 243 11.71 -9.71 -2.18
C ILE A 243 11.17 -11.09 -1.78
N MET A 244 10.42 -11.18 -0.68
CA MET A 244 9.84 -12.43 -0.19
C MET A 244 8.69 -12.94 -1.05
N GLN A 245 7.97 -12.06 -1.74
CA GLN A 245 6.94 -12.45 -2.70
C GLN A 245 7.53 -13.34 -3.81
N GLU A 246 8.64 -12.92 -4.43
CA GLU A 246 9.32 -13.71 -5.46
C GLU A 246 9.87 -15.03 -4.92
N TYR A 247 10.32 -15.04 -3.66
CA TYR A 247 10.85 -16.26 -3.04
C TYR A 247 9.78 -17.32 -2.78
N HIS A 248 8.63 -16.90 -2.23
CA HIS A 248 7.56 -17.83 -1.85
C HIS A 248 6.60 -18.17 -2.99
N ILE A 249 6.57 -17.36 -4.05
CA ILE A 249 5.80 -17.64 -5.27
C ILE A 249 6.75 -17.59 -6.47
N PRO A 250 7.71 -18.54 -6.56
CA PRO A 250 8.76 -18.48 -7.57
C PRO A 250 8.20 -18.81 -8.96
N PHE A 251 8.82 -18.24 -9.99
CA PHE A 251 8.58 -18.53 -11.42
C PHE A 251 7.18 -18.21 -11.96
N ILE A 252 6.30 -17.63 -11.13
CA ILE A 252 5.07 -16.97 -11.59
C ILE A 252 5.35 -15.48 -11.56
N SER A 253 5.02 -14.79 -12.65
CA SER A 253 5.08 -13.34 -12.67
C SER A 253 4.01 -12.79 -11.73
N THR A 254 4.44 -12.38 -10.53
CA THR A 254 3.57 -11.87 -9.47
C THR A 254 3.60 -10.34 -9.36
N GLN A 255 4.43 -9.68 -10.17
CA GLN A 255 4.58 -8.22 -10.20
C GLN A 255 4.16 -7.62 -11.54
N LYS A 256 3.19 -8.26 -12.20
CA LYS A 256 2.44 -7.58 -13.25
C LYS A 256 1.70 -6.41 -12.62
N LEU A 257 1.60 -5.29 -13.32
CA LEU A 257 0.70 -4.18 -12.96
C LEU A 257 -0.48 -4.03 -13.93
N PHE A 258 -0.48 -4.82 -15.00
CA PHE A 258 -1.56 -4.87 -15.98
C PHE A 258 -1.89 -6.33 -16.29
N ILE A 259 -3.15 -6.73 -16.10
CA ILE A 259 -3.60 -8.11 -16.33
C ILE A 259 -4.62 -8.12 -17.45
N THR A 260 -4.33 -8.84 -18.54
CA THR A 260 -5.28 -9.07 -19.63
C THR A 260 -6.17 -10.26 -19.31
N CYS A 261 -7.48 -10.03 -19.33
CA CYS A 261 -8.50 -11.05 -19.15
C CYS A 261 -9.18 -11.36 -20.49
N GLY A 262 -8.45 -12.11 -21.34
CA GLY A 262 -8.85 -12.53 -22.69
C GLY A 262 -7.63 -12.98 -23.51
N GLN A 263 -7.84 -13.66 -24.65
CA GLN A 263 -6.77 -13.86 -25.63
C GLN A 263 -6.45 -12.48 -26.25
N SER A 264 -5.43 -11.80 -25.75
CA SER A 264 -4.88 -10.65 -26.45
C SER A 264 -4.22 -11.15 -27.73
N GLU A 265 -4.55 -10.56 -28.87
CA GLU A 265 -3.76 -10.74 -30.09
C GLU A 265 -2.30 -10.39 -29.76
N GLU A 266 -1.34 -11.24 -30.15
CA GLU A 266 0.08 -11.15 -29.74
C GLU A 266 0.71 -9.77 -30.08
N SER A 267 0.18 -9.06 -31.08
CA SER A 267 0.61 -7.73 -31.51
C SER A 267 -0.21 -6.55 -30.98
N SER A 268 -1.12 -6.77 -30.03
CA SER A 268 -1.98 -5.72 -29.49
C SER A 268 -1.28 -4.84 -28.44
N TRP A 269 -1.74 -3.59 -28.29
CA TRP A 269 -1.26 -2.67 -27.24
C TRP A 269 -1.39 -3.26 -25.83
N SER A 270 -2.39 -4.11 -25.59
CA SER A 270 -2.60 -4.78 -24.32
C SER A 270 -1.57 -5.89 -24.06
N SER A 271 -1.11 -6.58 -25.11
CA SER A 271 0.00 -7.55 -25.04
C SER A 271 1.29 -6.83 -24.65
N TRP A 272 1.64 -5.74 -25.35
CA TRP A 272 2.80 -4.92 -25.02
C TRP A 272 2.74 -4.37 -23.59
N ALA A 273 1.58 -3.86 -23.15
CA ALA A 273 1.42 -3.33 -21.79
C ALA A 273 1.57 -4.41 -20.71
N ASN A 274 1.07 -5.63 -20.94
CA ASN A 274 1.22 -6.76 -20.03
C ASN A 274 2.70 -7.13 -19.84
N GLU A 275 3.49 -7.13 -20.92
CA GLU A 275 4.93 -7.42 -20.87
C GLU A 275 5.74 -6.26 -20.27
N ALA A 276 5.50 -5.02 -20.70
CA ALA A 276 6.24 -3.85 -20.26
C ALA A 276 6.00 -3.49 -18.78
N LEU A 277 4.84 -3.89 -18.23
CA LEU A 277 4.46 -3.67 -16.84
C LEU A 277 4.62 -4.93 -15.98
N ASP A 278 5.45 -5.87 -16.42
CA ASP A 278 5.91 -7.01 -15.63
C ASP A 278 7.26 -6.69 -14.97
N PHE A 279 7.24 -6.48 -13.65
CA PHE A 279 8.44 -6.15 -12.88
C PHE A 279 9.12 -7.38 -12.25
N SER A 280 8.58 -8.58 -12.48
CA SER A 280 9.03 -9.80 -11.79
C SER A 280 10.48 -10.14 -12.15
N ALA A 281 10.87 -10.01 -13.42
CA ALA A 281 12.26 -10.23 -13.84
C ALA A 281 13.25 -9.27 -13.15
N GLY A 282 12.85 -8.01 -12.95
CA GLY A 282 13.64 -7.02 -12.21
C GLY A 282 13.81 -7.39 -10.74
N ALA A 283 12.73 -7.81 -10.09
CA ALA A 283 12.76 -8.24 -8.69
C ALA A 283 13.59 -9.52 -8.48
N GLN A 284 13.48 -10.49 -9.40
CA GLN A 284 14.27 -11.72 -9.36
C GLN A 284 15.77 -11.46 -9.59
N LYS A 285 16.10 -10.51 -10.47
CA LYS A 285 17.49 -10.05 -10.65
C LYS A 285 18.03 -9.39 -9.38
N LEU A 286 17.24 -8.54 -8.73
CA LEU A 286 17.59 -7.92 -7.46
C LEU A 286 17.82 -8.96 -6.36
N TRP A 287 16.93 -9.96 -6.26
CA TRP A 287 17.09 -11.11 -5.37
C TRP A 287 18.42 -11.84 -5.60
N GLY A 288 18.73 -12.15 -6.86
CA GLY A 288 19.98 -12.80 -7.24
C GLY A 288 21.23 -12.01 -6.84
N MET A 289 21.19 -10.68 -6.98
CA MET A 289 22.27 -9.79 -6.54
C MET A 289 22.44 -9.77 -5.01
N ILE A 290 21.33 -9.73 -4.26
CA ILE A 290 21.38 -9.64 -2.78
C ILE A 290 21.88 -10.93 -2.15
N LEU A 291 21.47 -12.09 -2.66
CA LEU A 291 21.77 -13.39 -2.04
C LEU A 291 22.89 -14.17 -2.72
N GLY A 292 23.46 -13.64 -3.81
CA GLY A 292 24.55 -14.28 -4.55
C GLY A 292 24.17 -15.63 -5.18
N ARG A 293 22.87 -15.90 -5.36
CA ARG A 293 22.36 -17.14 -5.95
C ARG A 293 21.05 -16.90 -6.70
N PRO A 294 20.79 -17.60 -7.82
CA PRO A 294 19.50 -17.53 -8.50
C PRO A 294 18.38 -18.09 -7.61
N LEU A 295 17.14 -17.71 -7.90
CA LEU A 295 15.98 -18.36 -7.29
C LEU A 295 15.99 -19.85 -7.65
N SER A 296 15.94 -20.70 -6.62
CA SER A 296 15.82 -22.15 -6.71
C SER A 296 14.51 -22.58 -6.04
N TYR A 297 13.88 -23.67 -6.50
CA TYR A 297 12.69 -24.22 -5.86
C TYR A 297 12.86 -24.30 -4.33
N PRO A 298 11.97 -23.69 -3.55
CA PRO A 298 11.93 -23.97 -2.13
C PRO A 298 11.52 -25.45 -1.92
N ILE A 299 12.19 -26.13 -0.99
CA ILE A 299 12.21 -27.60 -0.88
C ILE A 299 10.83 -28.20 -0.56
N TRP A 300 9.93 -27.43 0.07
CA TRP A 300 8.54 -27.83 0.37
C TRP A 300 7.67 -28.18 -0.85
N TYR A 301 8.03 -27.75 -2.07
CA TYR A 301 7.32 -28.16 -3.29
C TYR A 301 7.59 -29.62 -3.69
N LYS A 302 8.60 -30.28 -3.11
CA LYS A 302 8.89 -31.70 -3.36
C LYS A 302 7.99 -32.65 -2.57
N SER A 303 7.25 -32.18 -1.57
CA SER A 303 6.38 -33.02 -0.74
C SER A 303 4.89 -32.93 -1.11
N GLU A 304 4.51 -32.09 -2.08
CA GLU A 304 3.10 -31.88 -2.47
C GLU A 304 2.84 -32.15 -3.97
N LEU A 305 3.71 -32.90 -4.65
CA LEU A 305 3.46 -33.45 -5.99
C LEU A 305 3.38 -34.98 -5.94
#